data_AF-A0A1H4B406-F1
#
_entry.id   AF-A0A1H4B406-F1
#
_cell.length_a   1.000
_cell.length_b   1.000
_cell.length_c   1.000
_cell.angle_alpha   90.00
_cell.angle_beta   90.00
_cell.angle_gamma   90.00
#
_symmetry.space_group_name_H-M   'P 1'
#
loop_
_entity.id
_entity.type
_entity.pdbx_description
1 polymer ?
#
loop_
_entity_poly.entity_id
_entity_poly.type
_entity_poly.pdbx_seq_one_letter_code
_entity_poly.pdbx_strand_id
1 'polypeptide(L)'
;MLLKKNYTRSLVLLIMTFLVISCQSLKTAVYDQYSYQQAISLKVESDAIIDHATTPFRDHINVITGLRMDLKKLVEYEKNKPNNSISYAMLQLLENEDRNLLGGFLKRWEEEQQLSEAFTKEAKAQIMEAFDLIIKYEAEKNKTNETNILNFLEK
;
A
#
# COMPACT_ATOMS: atom_id res chain seq x y z
N MET A 1 23.67 54.78 -10.09
CA MET A 1 22.24 54.38 -10.04
C MET A 1 21.92 53.13 -10.86
N LEU A 2 22.66 52.82 -11.94
CA LEU A 2 22.45 51.63 -12.79
C LEU A 2 22.79 50.28 -12.12
N LEU A 3 23.83 50.24 -11.27
CA LEU A 3 24.24 49.00 -10.55
C LEU A 3 23.20 48.46 -9.56
N LYS A 4 22.48 49.33 -8.84
CA LYS A 4 21.40 48.93 -7.90
C LYS A 4 20.21 48.27 -8.62
N LYS A 5 19.89 48.74 -9.83
CA LYS A 5 18.77 48.24 -10.67
C LYS A 5 19.02 46.82 -11.21
N ASN A 6 20.29 46.48 -11.43
CA ASN A 6 20.69 45.14 -11.87
C ASN A 6 20.68 44.14 -10.70
N TYR A 7 21.07 44.57 -9.50
CA TYR A 7 20.96 43.76 -8.28
C TYR A 7 19.51 43.46 -7.89
N THR A 8 18.60 44.44 -7.95
CA THR A 8 17.17 44.19 -7.69
C THR A 8 16.53 43.29 -8.73
N ARG A 9 16.87 43.41 -10.02
CA ARG A 9 16.42 42.46 -11.06
C ARG A 9 16.93 41.04 -10.84
N SER A 10 18.21 40.89 -10.47
CA SER A 10 18.83 39.58 -10.20
C SER A 10 18.25 38.92 -8.94
N LEU A 11 17.99 39.71 -7.89
CA LEU A 11 17.30 39.24 -6.68
C LEU A 11 15.87 38.80 -6.96
N VAL A 12 15.11 39.54 -7.77
CA VAL A 12 13.74 39.17 -8.17
C VAL A 12 13.75 37.88 -8.99
N LEU A 13 14.69 37.71 -9.93
CA LEU A 13 14.86 36.47 -10.69
C LEU A 13 15.19 35.27 -9.79
N LEU A 14 16.06 35.46 -8.78
CA LEU A 14 16.43 34.42 -7.81
C LEU A 14 15.24 34.03 -6.91
N ILE A 15 14.44 34.99 -6.45
CA ILE A 15 13.24 34.72 -5.66
C ILE A 15 12.20 33.97 -6.52
N MET A 16 12.06 34.37 -7.79
CA MET A 16 11.13 33.73 -8.71
C MET A 16 11.54 32.27 -9.02
N THR A 17 12.84 31.98 -9.15
CA THR A 17 13.32 30.59 -9.31
C THR A 17 13.13 29.75 -8.03
N PHE A 18 13.28 30.33 -6.83
CA PHE A 18 13.00 29.62 -5.58
C PHE A 18 11.52 29.24 -5.41
N LEU A 19 10.59 30.10 -5.84
CA LEU A 19 9.15 29.83 -5.76
C LEU A 19 8.69 28.68 -6.67
N VAL A 20 9.38 28.42 -7.79
CA VAL A 20 9.03 27.29 -8.68
C VAL A 20 9.52 25.94 -8.14
N ILE A 21 10.58 25.92 -7.33
CA ILE A 21 11.15 24.70 -6.74
C ILE A 21 10.29 24.21 -5.56
N SER A 22 9.66 25.12 -4.81
CA SER A 22 8.83 24.78 -3.64
C SER A 22 7.53 24.02 -3.94
N CYS A 23 7.07 23.96 -5.20
CA CYS A 23 5.90 23.15 -5.55
C CYS A 23 6.20 21.65 -5.68
N GLN A 24 7.47 21.24 -5.83
CA GLN A 24 7.80 19.82 -6.00
C GLN A 24 7.82 19.04 -4.67
N SER A 25 8.09 19.71 -3.54
CA SER A 25 8.18 19.09 -2.21
C SER A 25 6.81 18.75 -1.58
N LEU A 26 5.71 19.12 -2.23
CA LEU A 26 4.33 18.84 -1.81
C LEU A 26 3.65 17.74 -2.65
N LYS A 27 4.41 17.01 -3.48
CA LYS A 27 3.87 15.95 -4.32
C LYS A 27 3.58 14.68 -3.51
N THR A 28 2.52 14.69 -2.72
CA THR A 28 1.89 13.49 -2.19
C THR A 28 0.92 12.92 -3.23
N ALA A 29 0.71 11.60 -3.24
CA ALA A 29 -0.41 11.04 -3.99
C ALA A 29 -1.72 11.69 -3.52
N VAL A 30 -2.64 11.91 -4.46
CA VAL A 30 -3.98 12.40 -4.15
C VAL A 30 -4.85 11.23 -3.71
N TYR A 31 -5.84 11.50 -2.86
CA TYR A 31 -6.91 10.54 -2.55
C TYR A 31 -7.50 9.98 -3.84
N ASP A 32 -7.62 8.65 -3.87
CA ASP A 32 -8.27 7.94 -4.97
C ASP A 32 -9.34 7.01 -4.40
N GLN A 33 -10.58 7.23 -4.84
CA GLN A 33 -11.72 6.49 -4.32
C GLN A 33 -11.66 5.00 -4.69
N TYR A 34 -11.13 4.67 -5.87
CA TYR A 34 -11.03 3.29 -6.31
C TYR A 34 -10.02 2.52 -5.44
N SER A 35 -8.83 3.07 -5.22
CA SER A 35 -7.81 2.51 -4.32
C SER A 35 -8.36 2.26 -2.91
N TYR A 36 -9.04 3.24 -2.33
CA TYR A 36 -9.62 3.15 -1.00
C TYR A 36 -10.68 2.04 -0.90
N GLN A 37 -11.63 2.01 -1.84
CA GLN A 37 -12.70 1.01 -1.86
C GLN A 37 -12.15 -0.39 -2.10
N GLN A 38 -11.21 -0.55 -3.04
CA GLN A 38 -10.62 -1.84 -3.35
C GLN A 38 -9.78 -2.38 -2.19
N ALA A 39 -9.05 -1.52 -1.47
CA ALA A 39 -8.32 -1.92 -0.27
C ALA A 39 -9.25 -2.44 0.84
N ILE A 40 -10.42 -1.82 1.02
CA ILE A 40 -11.45 -2.30 1.96
C ILE A 40 -12.01 -3.66 1.51
N SER A 41 -12.36 -3.80 0.22
CA SER A 41 -12.87 -5.07 -0.32
C SER A 41 -11.89 -6.20 -0.07
N LEU A 42 -10.62 -6.00 -0.46
CA LEU A 42 -9.56 -6.98 -0.27
C LEU A 42 -9.34 -7.33 1.20
N LYS A 43 -9.42 -6.35 2.11
CA LYS A 43 -9.34 -6.61 3.55
C LYS A 43 -10.44 -7.56 4.01
N VAL A 44 -11.69 -7.25 3.68
CA VAL A 44 -12.87 -8.03 4.11
C VAL A 44 -12.84 -9.44 3.52
N GLU A 45 -12.53 -9.56 2.23
CA GLU A 45 -12.42 -10.86 1.56
C GLU A 45 -11.26 -11.68 2.13
N SER A 46 -10.11 -11.07 2.38
CA SER A 46 -8.97 -11.74 3.02
C SER A 46 -9.32 -12.22 4.42
N ASP A 47 -9.99 -11.38 5.23
CA ASP A 47 -10.44 -11.73 6.58
C ASP A 47 -11.30 -13.01 6.58
N ALA A 48 -12.29 -13.05 5.68
CA ALA A 48 -13.18 -14.18 5.51
C ALA A 48 -12.47 -15.45 5.02
N ILE A 49 -11.55 -15.32 4.06
CA ILE A 49 -10.79 -16.46 3.53
C ILE A 49 -9.85 -17.03 4.60
N ILE A 50 -9.18 -16.18 5.36
CA ILE A 50 -8.26 -16.59 6.42
C ILE A 50 -8.98 -17.41 7.50
N ASP A 51 -10.23 -17.07 7.83
CA ASP A 51 -11.04 -17.84 8.79
C ASP A 51 -11.32 -19.29 8.34
N HIS A 52 -11.17 -19.58 7.04
CA HIS A 52 -11.32 -20.93 6.50
C HIS A 52 -10.01 -21.72 6.42
N ALA A 53 -8.88 -21.14 6.81
CA ALA A 53 -7.57 -21.76 6.60
C ALA A 53 -7.32 -23.05 7.40
N THR A 54 -8.16 -23.36 8.39
CA THR A 54 -8.15 -24.63 9.12
C THR A 54 -8.87 -25.77 8.37
N THR A 55 -9.39 -25.49 7.17
CA THR A 55 -10.07 -26.45 6.28
C THR A 55 -9.25 -26.66 4.99
N PRO A 56 -9.48 -27.73 4.21
CA PRO A 56 -8.68 -28.02 3.02
C PRO A 56 -8.66 -26.86 2.01
N PHE A 57 -7.47 -26.40 1.62
CA PHE A 57 -7.27 -25.34 0.61
C PHE A 57 -8.04 -25.60 -0.69
N ARG A 58 -8.07 -26.87 -1.12
CA ARG A 58 -8.77 -27.31 -2.34
C ARG A 58 -10.25 -26.92 -2.38
N ASP A 59 -10.89 -26.77 -1.22
CA ASP A 59 -12.30 -26.44 -1.12
C ASP A 59 -12.54 -24.93 -1.38
N HIS A 60 -11.48 -24.11 -1.40
CA HIS A 60 -11.52 -22.64 -1.50
C HIS A 60 -10.77 -22.07 -2.72
N ILE A 61 -10.23 -22.92 -3.61
CA ILE A 61 -9.37 -22.52 -4.75
C ILE A 61 -9.98 -21.37 -5.57
N ASN A 62 -11.28 -21.45 -5.88
CA ASN A 62 -11.93 -20.45 -6.73
C ASN A 62 -11.95 -19.06 -6.08
N VAL A 63 -12.26 -19.00 -4.79
CA VAL A 63 -12.33 -17.73 -4.04
C VAL A 63 -10.92 -17.15 -3.85
N ILE A 64 -9.94 -18.00 -3.52
CA ILE A 64 -8.54 -17.59 -3.37
C ILE A 64 -7.95 -17.09 -4.70
N THR A 65 -8.26 -17.75 -5.81
CA THR A 65 -7.83 -17.33 -7.15
C THR A 65 -8.43 -15.96 -7.50
N GLY A 66 -9.69 -15.72 -7.13
CA GLY A 66 -10.35 -14.42 -7.25
C GLY A 66 -9.62 -13.34 -6.45
N LEU A 67 -9.38 -13.59 -5.16
CA LEU A 67 -8.66 -12.66 -4.28
C LEU A 67 -7.27 -12.31 -4.82
N ARG A 68 -6.50 -13.32 -5.25
CA ARG A 68 -5.17 -13.11 -5.86
C ARG A 68 -5.25 -12.23 -7.11
N MET A 69 -6.25 -12.48 -7.96
CA MET A 69 -6.46 -11.69 -9.16
C MET A 69 -6.80 -10.23 -8.85
N ASP A 70 -7.67 -9.99 -7.87
CA ASP A 70 -8.10 -8.64 -7.50
C ASP A 70 -6.99 -7.86 -6.78
N LEU A 71 -6.19 -8.53 -5.94
CA LEU A 71 -4.98 -7.96 -5.36
C LEU A 71 -4.00 -7.55 -6.47
N LYS A 72 -3.75 -8.43 -7.44
CA LYS A 72 -2.85 -8.15 -8.56
C LYS A 72 -3.33 -6.98 -9.43
N LYS A 73 -4.64 -6.88 -9.67
CA LYS A 73 -5.23 -5.72 -10.37
C LYS A 73 -4.94 -4.42 -9.62
N LEU A 74 -5.11 -4.42 -8.29
CA LEU A 74 -4.84 -3.23 -7.48
C LEU A 74 -3.35 -2.89 -7.47
N VAL A 75 -2.46 -3.88 -7.34
CA VAL A 75 -1.00 -3.68 -7.43
C VAL A 75 -0.61 -3.02 -8.75
N GLU A 76 -1.09 -3.54 -9.88
CA GLU A 76 -0.79 -2.96 -11.20
C GLU A 76 -1.43 -1.58 -11.37
N TYR A 77 -2.62 -1.35 -10.81
CA TYR A 77 -3.25 -0.02 -10.80
C TYR A 77 -2.38 1.01 -10.04
N GLU A 78 -1.94 0.68 -8.82
CA GLU A 78 -1.12 1.60 -8.00
C GLU A 78 0.25 1.87 -8.60
N LYS A 79 0.86 0.87 -9.22
CA LYS A 79 2.16 0.99 -9.91
C LYS A 79 2.16 2.10 -10.96
N ASN A 80 1.03 2.32 -11.62
CA ASN A 80 0.90 3.27 -12.71
C ASN A 80 0.45 4.67 -12.23
N LYS A 81 0.28 4.90 -10.92
CA LYS A 81 -0.09 6.20 -10.36
C LYS A 81 1.13 7.07 -10.01
N PRO A 82 1.11 8.38 -10.33
CA PRO A 82 2.20 9.28 -9.97
C PRO A 82 2.29 9.47 -8.45
N ASN A 83 3.51 9.47 -7.92
CA ASN A 83 3.83 9.70 -6.50
C ASN A 83 3.16 8.72 -5.51
N ASN A 84 2.82 7.50 -5.93
CA ASN A 84 2.17 6.51 -5.04
C ASN A 84 3.04 5.28 -4.71
N SER A 85 4.36 5.49 -4.63
CA SER A 85 5.34 4.44 -4.33
C SER A 85 5.07 3.72 -3.00
N ILE A 86 4.54 4.42 -2.01
CA ILE A 86 4.28 3.88 -0.67
C ILE A 86 3.16 2.83 -0.69
N SER A 87 2.01 3.17 -1.27
CA SER A 87 0.90 2.22 -1.41
C SER A 87 1.28 1.04 -2.28
N TYR A 88 1.98 1.31 -3.38
CA TYR A 88 2.49 0.26 -4.25
C TYR A 88 3.41 -0.70 -3.48
N ALA A 89 4.40 -0.20 -2.73
CA ALA A 89 5.31 -1.04 -1.95
C ALA A 89 4.58 -1.91 -0.91
N MET A 90 3.58 -1.36 -0.23
CA MET A 90 2.79 -2.09 0.76
C MET A 90 1.91 -3.18 0.13
N LEU A 91 1.28 -2.89 -1.02
CA LEU A 91 0.52 -3.88 -1.78
C LEU A 91 1.41 -4.97 -2.38
N GLN A 92 2.61 -4.62 -2.84
CA GLN A 92 3.59 -5.62 -3.27
C GLN A 92 4.00 -6.54 -2.12
N LEU A 93 4.16 -6.00 -0.90
CA LEU A 93 4.46 -6.83 0.27
C LEU A 93 3.31 -7.79 0.59
N LEU A 94 2.05 -7.34 0.45
CA LEU A 94 0.87 -8.21 0.58
C LEU A 94 0.81 -9.30 -0.51
N GLU A 95 1.14 -8.97 -1.76
CA GLU A 95 1.12 -9.92 -2.88
C GLU A 95 2.29 -10.94 -2.80
N ASN A 96 3.39 -10.57 -2.17
CA ASN A 96 4.62 -11.36 -2.17
C ASN A 96 4.44 -12.72 -1.48
N GLU A 97 4.56 -13.79 -2.25
CA GLU A 97 4.43 -15.18 -1.78
C GLU A 97 5.61 -15.66 -0.95
N ASP A 98 6.76 -14.99 -1.01
CA ASP A 98 7.96 -15.33 -0.25
C ASP A 98 8.07 -14.52 1.06
N ARG A 99 7.03 -13.78 1.43
CA ARG A 99 6.95 -12.95 2.65
C ARG A 99 5.75 -13.38 3.50
N ASN A 100 5.82 -13.11 4.81
CA ASN A 100 4.85 -13.65 5.78
C ASN A 100 3.51 -12.89 5.88
N LEU A 101 3.11 -12.15 4.82
CA LEU A 101 1.77 -11.53 4.76
C LEU A 101 0.81 -12.40 3.92
N LEU A 102 -0.16 -11.78 3.24
CA LEU A 102 -1.25 -12.47 2.56
C LEU A 102 -0.75 -13.47 1.50
N GLY A 103 0.16 -13.06 0.62
CA GLY A 103 0.72 -13.92 -0.42
C GLY A 103 1.36 -15.18 0.16
N GLY A 104 2.30 -15.03 1.10
CA GLY A 104 2.96 -16.18 1.72
C GLY A 104 2.05 -16.99 2.63
N PHE A 105 1.05 -16.37 3.28
CA PHE A 105 0.01 -17.09 4.00
C PHE A 105 -0.78 -18.02 3.06
N LEU A 106 -1.26 -17.49 1.92
CA LEU A 106 -2.00 -18.27 0.94
C LEU A 106 -1.14 -19.37 0.30
N LYS A 107 0.14 -19.09 0.00
CA LYS A 107 1.09 -20.09 -0.49
C LYS A 107 1.31 -21.21 0.53
N ARG A 108 1.52 -20.87 1.80
CA ARG A 108 1.67 -21.88 2.86
C ARG A 108 0.42 -22.73 3.00
N TRP A 109 -0.76 -22.12 2.98
CA TRP A 109 -2.02 -22.88 3.04
C TRP A 109 -2.18 -23.81 1.83
N GLU A 110 -1.78 -23.37 0.65
CA GLU A 110 -1.77 -24.18 -0.57
C GLU A 110 -0.82 -25.39 -0.44
N GLU A 111 0.38 -25.20 0.10
CA GLU A 111 1.38 -26.25 0.28
C GLU A 111 0.99 -27.24 1.39
N GLU A 112 0.52 -26.75 2.54
CA GLU A 112 0.18 -27.56 3.71
C GLU A 112 -1.26 -28.11 3.67
N GLN A 113 -2.08 -27.64 2.74
CA GLN A 113 -3.52 -27.89 2.58
C GLN A 113 -4.40 -27.41 3.74
N GLN A 114 -3.89 -27.34 4.96
CA GLN A 114 -4.58 -26.85 6.15
C GLN A 114 -3.56 -26.20 7.09
N LEU A 115 -3.97 -25.15 7.77
CA LEU A 115 -3.15 -24.45 8.75
C LEU A 115 -3.70 -24.63 10.16
N SER A 116 -2.83 -24.55 11.16
CA SER A 116 -3.25 -24.58 12.56
C SER A 116 -4.02 -23.31 12.95
N GLU A 117 -5.00 -23.44 13.85
CA GLU A 117 -5.78 -22.30 14.34
C GLU A 117 -4.89 -21.21 14.97
N ALA A 118 -3.86 -21.61 15.72
CA ALA A 118 -2.92 -20.68 16.33
C ALA A 118 -2.16 -19.85 15.27
N PHE A 119 -1.60 -20.51 14.26
CA PHE A 119 -0.92 -19.82 13.16
C PHE A 119 -1.86 -18.91 12.40
N THR A 120 -3.05 -19.42 12.04
CA THR A 120 -4.08 -18.65 11.31
C THR A 120 -4.45 -17.38 12.06
N LYS A 121 -4.66 -17.46 13.37
CA LYS A 121 -5.01 -16.30 14.21
C LYS A 121 -3.90 -15.24 14.24
N GLU A 122 -2.64 -15.65 14.40
CA GLU A 122 -1.51 -14.73 14.43
C GLU A 122 -1.28 -14.06 13.07
N ALA A 123 -1.31 -14.85 11.99
CA ALA A 123 -1.18 -14.34 10.62
C ALA A 123 -2.32 -13.38 10.27
N LYS A 124 -3.57 -13.72 10.65
CA LYS A 124 -4.74 -12.87 10.47
C LYS A 124 -4.53 -11.49 11.06
N ALA A 125 -4.03 -11.40 12.29
CA ALA A 125 -3.78 -10.13 12.96
C ALA A 125 -2.79 -9.24 12.18
N GLN A 126 -1.69 -9.82 11.70
CA GLN A 126 -0.66 -9.08 10.95
C GLN A 126 -1.17 -8.64 9.57
N ILE A 127 -1.90 -9.51 8.86
CA ILE A 127 -2.48 -9.18 7.55
C ILE A 127 -3.55 -8.09 7.70
N MET A 128 -4.39 -8.15 8.74
CA MET A 128 -5.39 -7.12 9.00
C MET A 128 -4.77 -5.77 9.38
N GLU A 129 -3.70 -5.77 10.19
CA GLU A 129 -2.93 -4.56 10.49
C GLU A 129 -2.36 -3.93 9.21
N ALA A 130 -1.79 -4.75 8.32
CA ALA A 130 -1.25 -4.31 7.04
C ALA A 130 -2.34 -3.63 6.17
N PHE A 131 -3.52 -4.23 6.05
CA PHE A 131 -4.64 -3.60 5.35
C PHE A 131 -5.11 -2.31 6.03
N ASP A 132 -5.19 -2.27 7.36
CA ASP A 132 -5.59 -1.06 8.09
C ASP A 132 -4.63 0.11 7.85
N LEU A 133 -3.34 -0.16 7.73
CA LEU A 133 -2.35 0.86 7.38
C LEU A 133 -2.56 1.39 5.96
N ILE A 134 -2.79 0.51 4.98
CA ILE A 134 -3.10 0.92 3.60
C ILE A 134 -4.37 1.76 3.57
N ILE A 135 -5.47 1.29 4.18
CA ILE A 135 -6.76 1.97 4.15
C ILE A 135 -6.67 3.35 4.79
N LYS A 136 -5.98 3.48 5.94
CA LYS A 136 -5.75 4.78 6.58
C LYS A 136 -4.95 5.72 5.70
N TYR A 137 -3.90 5.22 5.06
CA TYR A 137 -3.09 6.04 4.15
C TYR A 137 -3.84 6.43 2.88
N GLU A 138 -4.66 5.53 2.32
CA GLU A 138 -5.52 5.85 1.17
C GLU A 138 -6.58 6.89 1.54
N ALA A 139 -7.21 6.77 2.71
CA ALA A 139 -8.18 7.75 3.21
C ALA A 139 -7.53 9.12 3.45
N GLU A 140 -6.33 9.12 4.05
CA GLU A 140 -5.61 10.32 4.42
C GLU A 140 -4.12 10.18 4.07
N LYS A 141 -3.75 10.73 2.90
CA LYS A 141 -2.39 10.79 2.35
C LYS A 141 -1.50 11.79 3.10
N ASN A 142 -1.37 11.60 4.41
CA ASN A 142 -0.57 12.45 5.30
C ASN A 142 0.72 11.74 5.72
N LYS A 143 1.69 12.53 6.20
CA LYS A 143 3.03 12.06 6.57
C LYS A 143 3.04 11.08 7.74
N THR A 144 2.09 11.20 8.65
CA THR A 144 1.95 10.29 9.80
C THR A 144 1.58 8.89 9.33
N ASN A 145 0.58 8.76 8.47
CA ASN A 145 0.15 7.49 7.90
C ASN A 145 1.23 6.90 6.98
N GLU A 146 1.92 7.73 6.20
CA GLU A 146 3.08 7.31 5.41
C GLU A 146 4.18 6.70 6.30
N THR A 147 4.52 7.37 7.40
CA THR A 147 5.55 6.92 8.35
C THR A 147 5.15 5.60 9.01
N ASN A 148 3.86 5.43 9.33
CA ASN A 148 3.36 4.17 9.88
C ASN A 148 3.54 3.00 8.90
N ILE A 149 3.31 3.21 7.59
CA ILE A 149 3.60 2.20 6.57
C ILE A 149 5.10 1.94 6.48
N LEU A 150 5.94 2.97 6.42
CA LEU A 150 7.40 2.80 6.32
C LEU A 150 7.96 1.99 7.49
N ASN A 151 7.55 2.31 8.72
CA ASN A 151 7.94 1.55 9.92
C ASN A 151 7.48 0.08 9.85
N PHE A 152 6.35 -0.20 9.20
CA PHE A 152 5.87 -1.56 9.01
C PHE A 152 6.69 -2.31 7.95
N LEU A 153 7.08 -1.65 6.86
CA LEU A 153 7.90 -2.24 5.79
C LEU A 153 9.32 -2.59 6.23
N GLU A 154 9.83 -1.92 7.26
CA GLU A 154 11.16 -2.15 7.84
C GLU A 154 11.22 -3.33 8.83
N LYS A 155 10.07 -3.87 9.26
CA LYS A 155 10.00 -5.08 10.10
C LYS A 155 10.29 -6.34 9.31
#